data_AF-A0A8T5BSV8-F1
#
_entry.id   AF-A0A8T5BSV8-F1
#
_cell.length_a   1.000
_cell.length_b   1.000
_cell.length_c   1.000
_cell.angle_alpha   90.00
_cell.angle_beta   90.00
_cell.angle_gamma   90.00
#
_symmetry.space_group_name_H-M   'P 1'
#
loop_
_entity.id
_entity.type
_entity.pdbx_description
1 polymer ?
#
loop_
_entity_poly.entity_id
_entity_poly.type
_entity_poly.pdbx_seq_one_letter_code
_entity_poly.pdbx_strand_id
1 'polypeptide(L)'
;MKLLRKSKALGTPVANLIILVVVVMLSAVVTTFAISVTGNQAQKESLYLTKCNVWYKNSTYSLVSLVIVNNGPTDVILSKITIKGQDCPWNSTETYMLYNKTKNIVMANMPYVENVTNKGDEANKIKIG
;
A
#
# COMPACT_ATOMS: atom_id res chain seq x y z
N MET A 1 -75.52 25.28 20.22
CA MET A 1 -74.05 25.39 20.10
C MET A 1 -73.42 24.20 20.82
N LYS A 2 -72.74 23.30 20.11
CA LYS A 2 -71.89 22.26 20.74
C LYS A 2 -70.45 22.52 20.28
N LEU A 3 -69.62 22.93 21.23
CA LEU A 3 -68.21 23.23 21.03
C LEU A 3 -67.47 21.90 20.82
N LEU A 4 -66.97 21.66 19.62
CA LEU A 4 -66.21 20.47 19.28
C LEU A 4 -64.87 20.47 20.04
N ARG A 5 -64.73 19.53 20.97
CA ARG A 5 -63.56 19.29 21.79
C ARG A 5 -62.39 18.84 20.91
N LYS A 6 -61.44 19.76 20.61
CA LYS A 6 -60.14 19.43 20.01
C LYS A 6 -59.34 18.56 20.98
N SER A 7 -59.36 17.25 20.75
CA SER A 7 -58.48 16.30 21.43
C SER A 7 -57.35 15.93 20.48
N LYS A 8 -56.12 16.24 20.90
CA LYS A 8 -54.84 15.63 20.48
C LYS A 8 -54.41 15.87 19.02
N ALA A 9 -53.78 17.02 18.79
CA ALA A 9 -52.87 17.26 17.67
C ALA A 9 -51.39 17.38 18.15
N LEU A 10 -51.04 16.71 19.26
CA LEU A 10 -49.68 16.73 19.83
C LEU A 10 -48.76 15.63 19.26
N GLY A 11 -49.30 14.66 18.51
CA GLY A 11 -48.53 13.53 17.98
C GLY A 11 -47.66 13.88 16.77
N THR A 12 -48.11 14.81 15.93
CA THR A 12 -47.39 15.23 14.72
C THR A 12 -46.07 15.94 15.02
N PRO A 13 -45.97 16.89 15.98
CA PRO A 13 -44.69 17.48 16.36
C PRO A 13 -43.72 16.45 16.96
N VAL A 14 -44.22 15.54 17.80
CA VAL A 14 -43.39 14.55 18.50
C VAL A 14 -42.85 13.50 17.52
N ALA A 15 -43.67 13.02 16.59
CA ALA A 15 -43.24 12.09 15.55
C ALA A 15 -42.15 12.71 14.66
N ASN A 16 -42.30 13.98 14.27
CA ASN A 16 -41.29 14.70 13.49
C ASN A 16 -39.97 14.85 14.27
N LEU A 17 -40.00 15.12 15.57
CA LEU A 17 -38.80 15.19 16.41
C LEU A 17 -38.08 13.84 16.51
N ILE A 18 -38.83 12.74 16.62
CA ILE A 18 -38.24 11.39 16.68
C ILE A 18 -37.52 11.06 15.36
N ILE A 19 -38.19 11.29 14.22
CA ILE A 19 -37.60 11.03 12.89
C ILE A 19 -36.37 11.91 12.67
N LEU A 20 -36.43 13.18 13.08
CA LEU A 20 -35.30 14.12 12.97
C LEU A 20 -34.06 13.60 13.70
N VAL A 21 -34.21 13.20 14.96
CA VAL A 21 -33.07 12.72 15.77
C VAL A 21 -32.48 11.45 15.19
N VAL A 22 -33.33 10.51 14.77
CA VAL A 22 -32.88 9.23 14.19
C VAL A 22 -32.10 9.46 12.90
N VAL A 23 -32.56 10.37 12.02
CA VAL A 23 -31.86 10.72 10.78
C VAL A 23 -30.49 11.36 11.07
N VAL A 24 -30.42 12.27 12.05
CA VAL A 24 -29.16 12.92 12.42
C VAL A 24 -28.16 11.91 13.00
N MET A 25 -28.62 11.00 13.85
CA MET A 25 -27.76 9.95 14.41
C MET A 25 -27.23 8.99 13.33
N LEU A 26 -28.09 8.56 12.40
CA LEU A 26 -27.67 7.74 11.26
C LEU A 26 -26.71 8.48 10.32
N SER A 27 -26.94 9.78 10.08
CA SER A 27 -26.09 10.60 9.21
C SER A 27 -24.66 10.71 9.73
N ALA A 28 -24.48 10.87 11.04
CA ALA A 28 -23.15 10.93 11.65
C ALA A 28 -22.38 9.61 11.48
N VAL A 29 -23.04 8.47 11.67
CA VAL A 29 -22.43 7.15 11.49
C VAL A 29 -22.02 6.92 10.03
N VAL A 30 -22.90 7.25 9.08
CA VAL A 30 -22.59 7.11 7.64
C VAL A 30 -21.41 8.01 7.24
N THR A 31 -21.36 9.23 7.76
CA THR A 31 -20.28 10.19 7.44
C THR A 31 -18.93 9.72 8.00
N THR A 32 -18.89 9.27 9.25
CA THR A 32 -17.66 8.75 9.87
C THR A 32 -17.18 7.46 9.21
N PHE A 33 -18.10 6.59 8.80
CA PHE A 33 -17.80 5.41 8.00
C PHE A 33 -17.23 5.79 6.63
N ALA A 34 -17.87 6.72 5.92
CA ALA A 34 -17.41 7.19 4.61
C ALA A 34 -16.00 7.80 4.70
N ILE A 35 -15.74 8.65 5.71
CA ILE A 35 -14.41 9.23 5.95
C ILE A 35 -13.37 8.14 6.15
N SER A 36 -13.68 7.11 6.94
CA SER A 36 -12.76 6.01 7.22
C SER A 36 -12.47 5.17 5.97
N VAL A 37 -13.51 4.89 5.19
CA VAL A 37 -13.39 4.14 3.92
C VAL A 37 -12.59 4.93 2.88
N THR A 38 -12.87 6.22 2.71
CA THR A 38 -12.14 7.09 1.78
C THR A 38 -10.70 7.32 2.24
N GLY A 39 -10.47 7.51 3.54
CA GLY A 39 -9.12 7.63 4.11
C GLY A 39 -8.24 6.42 3.81
N ASN A 40 -8.79 5.21 3.99
CA ASN A 40 -8.09 3.96 3.68
C ASN A 40 -7.87 3.76 2.17
N GLN A 41 -8.77 4.27 1.32
CA GLN A 41 -8.64 4.16 -0.14
C GLN A 41 -7.69 5.22 -0.73
N ALA A 42 -7.51 6.36 -0.08
CA ALA A 42 -6.54 7.40 -0.45
C ALA A 42 -5.11 7.02 -0.04
N GLN A 43 -4.97 6.22 1.02
CA GLN A 43 -3.70 5.65 1.49
C GLN A 43 -3.40 4.30 0.83
N LYS A 44 -3.70 4.15 -0.46
CA LYS A 44 -3.22 2.97 -1.18
C LYS A 44 -1.70 2.98 -1.14
N GLU A 45 -1.12 1.94 -0.54
CA GLU A 45 0.31 1.67 -0.62
C GLU A 45 0.69 1.65 -2.10
N SER A 46 1.37 2.71 -2.55
CA SER A 46 1.86 2.79 -3.91
C SER A 46 3.32 2.40 -3.88
N LEU A 47 3.59 1.16 -4.33
CA LEU A 47 4.93 0.75 -4.68
C LEU A 47 5.22 1.22 -6.09
N TYR A 48 6.22 2.09 -6.21
CA TYR A 48 6.70 2.54 -7.49
C TYR A 48 7.97 1.79 -7.86
N LEU A 49 7.96 1.12 -9.01
CA LEU A 49 9.15 0.50 -9.58
C LEU A 49 9.88 1.56 -10.40
N THR A 50 11.11 1.87 -9.98
CA THR A 50 12.00 2.74 -10.75
C THR A 50 13.21 1.95 -11.22
N LYS A 51 13.69 2.27 -12.42
CA LYS A 51 14.97 1.76 -12.97
C LYS A 51 15.12 0.23 -12.94
N CYS A 52 14.28 -0.44 -13.73
CA CYS A 52 14.41 -1.88 -13.98
C CYS A 52 15.50 -2.12 -15.03
N ASN A 53 16.58 -2.80 -14.66
CA ASN A 53 17.61 -3.24 -15.61
C ASN A 53 17.74 -4.76 -15.57
N VAL A 54 17.81 -5.38 -16.74
CA VAL A 54 18.01 -6.82 -16.90
C VAL A 54 19.28 -7.03 -17.71
N TRP A 55 20.26 -7.70 -17.10
CA TRP A 55 21.50 -8.09 -17.77
C TRP A 55 21.52 -9.58 -18.01
N TYR A 56 21.82 -9.93 -19.25
CA TYR A 56 22.04 -11.30 -19.66
C TYR A 56 23.55 -11.56 -19.73
N LYS A 57 24.07 -12.48 -18.90
CA LYS A 57 25.50 -12.85 -18.93
C LYS A 57 25.73 -14.05 -19.84
N ASN A 58 24.96 -15.13 -19.64
CA ASN A 58 25.03 -16.37 -20.42
C ASN A 58 23.73 -17.20 -20.25
N SER A 59 23.69 -18.42 -20.81
CA SER A 59 22.54 -19.33 -20.73
C SER A 59 22.14 -19.74 -19.30
N THR A 60 23.01 -19.54 -18.32
CA THR A 60 22.86 -20.05 -16.95
C THR A 60 22.65 -18.94 -15.93
N TYR A 61 23.07 -17.70 -16.24
CA TYR A 61 23.02 -16.57 -15.32
C TYR A 61 22.42 -15.32 -15.98
N SER A 62 21.36 -14.82 -15.36
CA SER A 62 20.76 -13.52 -15.67
C SER A 62 20.64 -12.73 -14.38
N LEU A 63 20.99 -11.44 -14.43
CA LEU A 63 20.94 -10.54 -13.28
C LEU A 63 19.87 -9.49 -13.53
N VAL A 64 19.03 -9.26 -12.52
CA VAL A 64 17.99 -8.23 -12.57
C VAL A 64 18.20 -7.27 -11.42
N SER A 65 18.22 -5.98 -11.73
CA SER A 65 18.18 -4.92 -10.75
C SER A 65 16.85 -4.20 -10.82
N LEU A 66 16.22 -4.07 -9.65
CA LEU A 66 14.95 -3.41 -9.45
C LEU A 66 15.08 -2.46 -8.27
N VAL A 67 14.75 -1.18 -8.47
CA VAL A 67 14.62 -0.22 -7.38
C VAL A 67 13.14 -0.06 -7.08
N ILE A 68 12.78 -0.34 -5.83
CA ILE A 68 11.40 -0.27 -5.35
C ILE A 68 11.33 0.91 -4.39
N VAL A 69 10.46 1.87 -4.70
CA VAL A 69 10.19 3.01 -3.83
C VAL A 69 8.83 2.79 -3.18
N ASN A 70 8.82 2.79 -1.85
CA ASN A 70 7.58 2.78 -1.09
C ASN A 70 7.15 4.24 -0.86
N ASN A 71 6.09 4.67 -1.54
CA ASN A 71 5.47 5.99 -1.34
C ASN A 71 4.31 5.95 -0.33
N GLY A 72 4.09 4.81 0.32
CA GLY A 72 3.05 4.63 1.33
C GLY A 72 3.44 5.19 2.71
N PRO A 73 2.45 5.44 3.58
CA PRO A 73 2.68 5.84 4.97
C PRO A 73 3.15 4.69 5.87
N THR A 74 3.04 3.44 5.40
CA THR A 74 3.32 2.20 6.15
C THR A 74 4.42 1.37 5.48
N ASP A 75 5.11 0.55 6.26
CA ASP A 75 6.15 -0.35 5.75
C ASP A 75 5.56 -1.51 4.96
N VAL A 76 6.13 -1.78 3.78
CA VAL A 76 5.70 -2.88 2.90
C VAL A 76 6.67 -4.06 3.02
N ILE A 77 6.09 -5.26 3.11
CA ILE A 77 6.84 -6.53 3.12
C ILE A 77 6.73 -7.17 1.74
N LEU A 78 7.87 -7.36 1.08
CA LEU A 78 7.95 -8.11 -0.18
C LEU A 78 8.03 -9.60 0.13
N SER A 79 7.15 -10.38 -0.51
CA SER A 79 7.09 -11.84 -0.29
C SER A 79 7.82 -12.63 -1.37
N LYS A 80 7.70 -12.24 -2.65
CA LYS A 80 8.37 -12.92 -3.78
C LYS A 80 8.46 -11.98 -4.99
N ILE A 81 9.49 -12.15 -5.80
CA ILE A 81 9.55 -11.59 -7.16
C ILE A 81 9.57 -12.75 -8.16
N THR A 82 8.69 -12.69 -9.15
CA THR A 82 8.58 -13.68 -10.23
C THR A 82 8.72 -12.98 -11.57
N ILE A 83 9.59 -13.50 -12.43
CA ILE A 83 9.82 -12.96 -13.78
C ILE A 83 9.57 -14.08 -14.78
N LYS A 84 8.62 -13.89 -15.70
CA LYS A 84 8.24 -14.90 -16.72
C LYS A 84 7.94 -16.30 -16.15
N GLY A 85 7.36 -16.37 -14.95
CA GLY A 85 7.01 -17.63 -14.29
C GLY A 85 8.18 -18.34 -13.60
N GLN A 86 9.38 -17.75 -13.59
CA GLN A 86 10.50 -18.21 -12.77
C GLN A 86 10.47 -17.48 -11.43
N ASP A 87 10.43 -18.26 -10.34
CA ASP A 87 10.37 -17.75 -8.98
C ASP A 87 11.77 -17.52 -8.42
N CYS A 88 12.00 -16.34 -7.84
CA CYS A 88 13.22 -16.02 -7.11
C CYS A 88 12.92 -16.02 -5.60
N PRO A 89 13.21 -17.11 -4.86
CA PRO A 89 13.06 -17.13 -3.42
C PRO A 89 14.16 -16.28 -2.74
N TRP A 90 13.89 -15.83 -1.51
CA TRP A 90 14.83 -14.99 -0.75
C TRP A 90 16.14 -15.74 -0.38
N ASN A 91 16.03 -17.00 0.03
CA ASN A 91 17.13 -17.76 0.65
C ASN A 91 17.39 -19.10 -0.06
N SER A 92 17.57 -19.11 -1.38
CA SER A 92 17.98 -20.33 -2.11
C SER A 92 19.45 -20.27 -2.52
N THR A 93 20.01 -21.45 -2.77
CA THR A 93 21.42 -21.62 -3.17
C THR A 93 21.65 -21.25 -4.64
N GLU A 94 20.64 -21.43 -5.50
CA GLU A 94 20.77 -21.27 -6.96
C GLU A 94 20.23 -19.93 -7.47
N THR A 95 19.09 -19.50 -6.95
CA THR A 95 18.44 -18.23 -7.31
C THR A 95 18.10 -17.48 -6.04
N TYR A 96 18.80 -16.38 -5.76
CA TYR A 96 18.64 -15.64 -4.51
C TYR A 96 18.40 -14.15 -4.78
N MET A 97 17.62 -13.53 -3.89
CA MET A 97 17.39 -12.09 -3.91
C MET A 97 18.32 -11.40 -2.92
N LEU A 98 19.04 -10.39 -3.40
CA LEU A 98 19.74 -9.45 -2.53
C LEU A 98 19.03 -8.11 -2.58
N TYR A 99 18.83 -7.54 -1.40
CA TYR A 99 18.23 -6.22 -1.26
C TYR A 99 19.11 -5.33 -0.37
N ASN A 100 19.09 -4.04 -0.67
CA ASN A 100 19.66 -3.00 0.17
C ASN A 100 18.57 -1.97 0.44
N LYS A 101 18.42 -1.56 1.70
CA LYS A 101 17.48 -0.52 2.11
C LYS A 101 18.24 0.79 2.26
N THR A 102 17.90 1.77 1.43
CA THR A 102 18.40 3.15 1.57
C THR A 102 17.23 4.10 1.77
N LYS A 103 17.47 5.17 2.54
CA LYS A 103 16.50 6.26 2.74
C LYS A 103 16.64 7.36 1.68
N ASN A 104 17.76 7.39 0.97
CA ASN A 104 18.04 8.41 -0.03
C ASN A 104 17.50 8.02 -1.40
N ILE A 105 17.14 9.01 -2.20
CA ILE A 105 16.70 8.81 -3.58
C ILE A 105 17.89 8.23 -4.37
N VAL A 106 17.70 7.02 -4.90
CA VAL A 106 18.67 6.39 -5.79
C VAL A 106 18.65 7.11 -7.14
N MET A 107 19.57 8.07 -7.34
CA MET A 107 19.62 8.91 -8.54
C MET A 107 20.39 8.28 -9.69
N ALA A 108 21.36 7.40 -9.43
CA ALA A 108 22.09 6.67 -10.47
C ALA A 108 21.34 5.42 -10.95
N ASN A 109 21.66 4.94 -12.15
CA ASN A 109 21.28 3.59 -12.58
C ASN A 109 22.20 2.58 -11.90
N MET A 110 21.64 1.43 -11.51
CA MET A 110 22.44 0.35 -10.93
C MET A 110 23.38 -0.21 -12.00
N PRO A 111 24.70 -0.29 -11.74
CA PRO A 111 25.64 -0.89 -12.68
C PRO A 111 25.50 -2.42 -12.67
N TYR A 112 25.96 -3.04 -13.75
CA TYR A 112 26.14 -4.48 -13.79
C TYR A 112 27.22 -4.91 -12.79
N VAL A 113 26.97 -5.97 -12.02
CA VAL A 113 27.93 -6.53 -11.05
C VAL A 113 28.20 -7.98 -11.42
N GLU A 114 29.46 -8.30 -11.69
CA GLU A 114 29.87 -9.63 -12.18
C GLU A 114 29.92 -10.71 -11.10
N ASN A 115 30.24 -10.30 -9.86
CA ASN A 115 30.47 -11.19 -8.71
C ASN A 115 29.62 -10.73 -7.53
N VAL A 116 28.37 -11.18 -7.52
CA VAL A 116 27.46 -10.95 -6.41
C VAL A 116 27.58 -12.15 -5.47
N THR A 117 27.97 -11.94 -4.21
CA THR A 117 28.21 -13.02 -3.24
C THR A 117 27.28 -12.85 -2.04
N ASN A 118 26.71 -13.95 -1.54
CA ASN A 118 25.79 -13.97 -0.39
C ASN A 118 26.47 -13.75 0.98
N LYS A 119 27.80 -13.58 1.01
CA LYS A 119 28.55 -13.25 2.23
C LYS A 119 28.66 -11.74 2.31
N GLY A 120 28.31 -11.17 3.46
CA GLY A 120 28.36 -9.74 3.75
C GLY A 120 29.77 -9.16 3.79
N ASP A 121 30.58 -9.43 2.76
CA ASP A 121 31.87 -8.80 2.56
C ASP A 121 31.64 -7.33 2.23
N GLU A 122 32.20 -6.46 3.08
CA GLU A 122 32.25 -5.00 2.92
C GLU A 122 32.72 -4.56 1.51
N ALA A 123 33.45 -5.44 0.80
CA ALA A 123 33.97 -5.22 -0.56
C ALA A 123 32.91 -5.30 -1.67
N ASN A 124 31.78 -5.98 -1.46
CA ASN A 124 30.72 -6.19 -2.46
C ASN A 124 29.39 -5.51 -2.07
N LYS A 125 29.44 -4.54 -1.14
CA LYS A 125 28.32 -3.64 -0.92
C LYS A 125 28.17 -2.78 -2.17
N ILE A 126 27.07 -2.93 -2.90
CA ILE A 126 26.69 -1.95 -3.90
C ILE A 126 26.38 -0.65 -3.13
N LYS A 127 27.37 0.26 -3.10
CA LYS A 127 27.23 1.61 -2.56
C LYS A 127 26.30 2.36 -3.50
N ILE A 128 25.01 2.34 -3.16
CA ILE A 128 24.05 3.24 -3.75
C ILE A 128 24.26 4.57 -3.03
N GLY A 129 24.85 5.54 -3.75
CA GLY A 129 25.19 6.87 -3.22
C GLY A 129 24.03 7.60 -2.57
#